data_AF-A0A934JBS0-F1
#
_entry.id   AF-A0A934JBS0-F1
#
_cell.length_a   1.000
_cell.length_b   1.000
_cell.length_c   1.000
_cell.angle_alpha   90.00
_cell.angle_beta   90.00
_cell.angle_gamma   90.00
#
_symmetry.space_group_name_H-M   'P 1'
#
loop_
_entity.id
_entity.type
_entity.pdbx_description
1 polymer ?
#
loop_
_entity_poly.entity_id
_entity_poly.type
_entity_poly.pdbx_seq_one_letter_code
_entity_poly.pdbx_strand_id
1 'polypeptide(L)'
;MTTTEITTFDYGQLDGKTADFLRGKERNMREIVGKAYTELGRELKEAQEALAGSRYDGVFVRWCESIGYVMKQVYRLIQRYTVLTNCQSEGQRQLIEDLPVSLAYTIAAPSAEDSEPKREAKSAVLSGDITTLREYRELLAKLDAEQIARKKAEADYEVLRGIIEAVAESEREVKFELEALRARPSPDDGVYRIDTSTEVDGSATLFSTDVRDFVKRYAFLRHYEIEFRTINQESAAEYYSALEGLRSFVNEIQRVLSFSQTKDGIIIDM
;
A
#
# COMPACT_ATOMS: atom_id res chain seq x y z
N MET A 1 24.42 -10.33 22.37
CA MET A 1 25.72 -9.84 21.88
C MET A 1 25.89 -8.44 22.42
N THR A 2 26.87 -8.22 23.29
CA THR A 2 27.18 -6.89 23.83
C THR A 2 27.76 -6.04 22.71
N THR A 3 26.97 -5.09 22.21
CA THR A 3 27.44 -4.04 21.31
C THR A 3 28.38 -3.16 22.12
N THR A 4 29.69 -3.40 22.02
CA THR A 4 30.68 -2.48 22.56
C THR A 4 30.55 -1.18 21.79
N GLU A 5 29.89 -0.18 22.39
CA GLU A 5 29.91 1.18 21.87
C GLU A 5 31.37 1.62 21.82
N ILE A 6 31.89 1.82 20.61
CA ILE A 6 33.21 2.42 20.41
C ILE A 6 33.03 3.88 20.80
N THR A 7 33.33 4.20 22.05
CA THR A 7 33.42 5.58 22.52
C THR A 7 34.44 6.32 21.65
N THR A 8 33.99 7.32 20.91
CA THR A 8 34.87 8.15 20.09
C THR A 8 35.86 8.86 21.01
N PHE A 9 37.16 8.77 20.69
CA PHE A 9 38.19 9.48 21.43
C PHE A 9 37.99 10.99 21.24
N ASP A 10 37.84 11.74 22.34
CA ASP A 10 37.71 13.19 22.27
C ASP A 10 39.07 13.82 21.98
N TYR A 11 39.23 14.35 20.77
CA TYR A 11 40.45 15.04 20.35
C TYR A 11 40.55 16.48 20.89
N GLY A 12 39.45 17.05 21.37
CA GLY A 12 39.42 18.42 21.92
C GLY A 12 40.21 18.56 23.22
N GLN A 13 40.50 17.45 23.90
CA GLN A 13 41.34 17.42 25.10
C GLN A 13 42.84 17.61 24.82
N LEU A 14 43.27 17.62 23.56
CA LEU A 14 44.67 17.70 23.14
C LEU A 14 44.98 19.03 22.44
N ASP A 15 46.24 19.44 22.46
CA ASP A 15 46.69 20.52 21.57
C ASP A 15 46.62 20.09 20.10
N GLY A 16 46.51 21.07 19.19
CA GLY A 16 46.31 20.79 17.76
C GLY A 16 47.38 19.90 17.15
N LYS A 17 48.66 20.06 17.54
CA LYS A 17 49.77 19.27 17.00
C LYS A 17 49.69 17.81 17.46
N THR A 18 49.38 17.57 18.73
CA THR A 18 49.21 16.20 19.26
C THR A 18 47.97 15.52 18.68
N ALA A 19 46.87 16.25 18.54
CA ALA A 19 45.65 15.73 17.92
C ALA A 19 45.91 15.30 16.47
N ASP A 20 46.58 16.14 15.66
CA ASP A 20 46.90 15.82 14.27
C ASP A 20 47.89 14.65 14.14
N PHE A 21 48.87 14.57 15.04
CA PHE A 21 49.79 13.44 15.10
C PHE A 21 49.04 12.11 15.34
N LEU A 22 48.13 12.06 16.31
CA LEU A 22 47.35 10.86 16.61
C LEU A 22 46.42 10.47 15.46
N ARG A 23 45.73 11.44 14.83
CA ARG A 23 44.94 11.18 13.61
C ARG A 23 45.78 10.61 12.48
N GLY A 24 47.01 11.09 12.32
CA GLY A 24 47.97 10.54 11.37
C GLY A 24 48.33 9.09 11.70
N LYS A 25 48.59 8.77 12.97
CA LYS A 25 48.85 7.38 13.40
C LYS A 25 47.66 6.46 13.18
N GLU A 26 46.45 6.91 13.48
CA GLU A 26 45.23 6.14 13.20
C GLU A 26 45.08 5.85 11.70
N ARG A 27 45.31 6.84 10.84
CA ARG A 27 45.26 6.65 9.38
C ARG A 27 46.27 5.59 8.92
N ASN A 28 47.52 5.72 9.35
CA ASN A 28 48.56 4.76 9.01
C ASN A 28 48.22 3.34 9.48
N MET A 29 47.69 3.19 10.71
CA MET A 29 47.25 1.90 11.23
C MET A 29 46.11 1.31 10.38
N ARG A 30 45.14 2.13 9.97
CA ARG A 30 44.06 1.70 9.08
C ARG A 30 44.59 1.23 7.73
N GLU A 31 45.51 1.96 7.11
CA GLU A 31 46.13 1.58 5.84
C GLU A 31 46.90 0.25 5.95
N ILE A 32 47.70 0.08 7.01
CA ILE A 32 48.44 -1.17 7.26
C ILE A 32 47.48 -2.36 7.41
N VAL A 33 46.45 -2.22 8.25
CA VAL A 33 45.45 -3.27 8.47
C VAL A 33 44.66 -3.55 7.20
N GLY A 34 44.25 -2.51 6.46
CA GLY A 34 43.50 -2.61 5.22
C GLY A 34 44.24 -3.43 4.16
N LYS A 35 45.54 -3.13 3.95
CA LYS A 35 46.40 -3.87 3.02
C LYS A 35 46.63 -5.31 3.49
N ALA A 36 46.98 -5.51 4.76
CA ALA A 36 47.18 -6.85 5.33
C ALA A 36 45.93 -7.73 5.16
N TYR A 37 44.74 -7.17 5.38
CA TYR A 37 43.48 -7.91 5.16
C TYR A 37 43.18 -8.18 3.68
N THR A 38 43.57 -7.28 2.77
CA THR A 38 43.48 -7.55 1.32
C THR A 38 44.37 -8.73 0.94
N GLU A 39 45.63 -8.74 1.40
CA GLU A 39 46.59 -9.80 1.09
C GLU A 39 46.15 -11.14 1.69
N LEU A 40 45.75 -11.16 2.97
CA LEU A 40 45.22 -12.38 3.59
C LEU A 40 43.98 -12.90 2.85
N GLY A 41 43.08 -12.01 2.44
CA GLY A 41 41.90 -12.39 1.66
C GLY A 41 42.24 -13.01 0.31
N ARG A 42 43.29 -12.52 -0.37
CA ARG A 42 43.82 -13.10 -1.62
C ARG A 42 44.33 -14.52 -1.39
N GLU A 43 45.25 -14.72 -0.46
CA GLU A 43 45.85 -16.04 -0.20
C GLU A 43 44.78 -17.08 0.19
N LEU A 44 43.81 -16.66 1.02
CA LEU A 44 42.68 -17.52 1.41
C LEU A 44 41.76 -17.84 0.23
N LYS A 45 41.55 -16.89 -0.69
CA LYS A 45 40.73 -17.09 -1.89
C LYS A 45 41.41 -18.07 -2.85
N GLU A 46 42.70 -17.90 -3.11
CA GLU A 46 43.48 -18.80 -3.98
C GLU A 46 43.52 -20.22 -3.42
N ALA A 47 43.74 -20.37 -2.10
CA ALA A 47 43.67 -21.66 -1.43
C ALA A 47 42.28 -22.31 -1.50
N GLN A 48 41.22 -21.51 -1.34
CA GLN A 48 39.83 -21.98 -1.47
C GLN A 48 39.56 -22.51 -2.89
N GLU A 49 40.02 -21.81 -3.92
CA GLU A 49 39.84 -22.19 -5.32
C GLU A 49 40.64 -23.45 -5.68
N ALA A 50 41.90 -23.55 -5.22
CA ALA A 50 42.74 -24.72 -5.45
C ALA A 50 42.18 -26.01 -4.82
N LEU A 51 41.41 -25.87 -3.72
CA LEU A 51 40.76 -26.97 -3.02
C LEU A 51 39.28 -27.13 -3.39
N ALA A 52 38.80 -26.42 -4.42
CA ALA A 52 37.42 -26.57 -4.89
C ALA A 52 37.22 -27.94 -5.56
N GLY A 53 36.12 -28.62 -5.23
CA GLY A 53 35.70 -29.88 -5.85
C GLY A 53 35.52 -31.05 -4.88
N SER A 54 34.84 -32.10 -5.33
CA SER A 54 34.38 -33.21 -4.47
C SER A 54 35.51 -34.02 -3.82
N ARG A 55 36.70 -34.07 -4.44
CA ARG A 55 37.87 -34.80 -3.90
C ARG A 55 38.44 -34.17 -2.63
N TYR A 56 38.30 -32.86 -2.47
CA TYR A 56 38.88 -32.10 -1.37
C TYR A 56 37.82 -31.49 -0.46
N ASP A 57 36.63 -32.09 -0.43
CA ASP A 57 35.53 -31.61 0.39
C ASP A 57 35.95 -31.50 1.87
N GLY A 58 35.62 -30.37 2.48
CA GLY A 58 36.01 -30.01 3.84
C GLY A 58 37.53 -29.84 4.11
N VAL A 59 38.42 -30.01 3.13
CA VAL A 59 39.88 -29.83 3.33
C VAL A 59 40.23 -28.38 3.62
N PHE A 60 39.64 -27.44 2.87
CA PHE A 60 39.87 -26.01 3.07
C PHE A 60 39.55 -25.57 4.51
N VAL A 61 38.40 -26.00 5.03
CA VAL A 61 37.95 -25.71 6.40
C VAL A 61 38.95 -26.25 7.43
N ARG A 62 39.31 -27.54 7.32
CA ARG A 62 40.27 -28.17 8.24
C ARG A 62 41.65 -27.53 8.20
N TRP A 63 42.11 -27.09 7.01
CA TRP A 63 43.38 -26.39 6.87
C TRP A 63 43.34 -25.00 7.50
N CYS A 64 42.28 -24.22 7.27
CA CYS A 64 42.12 -22.92 7.93
C CYS A 64 42.11 -23.04 9.46
N GLU A 65 41.40 -24.04 9.99
CA GLU A 65 41.35 -24.32 11.43
C GLU A 65 42.73 -24.73 11.98
N SER A 66 43.51 -25.54 11.24
CA SER A 66 44.82 -26.02 11.70
C SER A 66 45.87 -24.91 11.79
N ILE A 67 45.73 -23.84 11.00
CA ILE A 67 46.58 -22.64 11.09
C ILE A 67 45.98 -21.55 12.00
N GLY A 68 44.90 -21.86 12.73
CA GLY A 68 44.33 -21.00 13.77
C GLY A 68 43.29 -19.98 13.30
N TYR A 69 42.78 -20.08 12.07
CA TYR A 69 41.69 -19.22 11.62
C TYR A 69 40.31 -19.73 12.02
N VAL A 70 39.45 -18.81 12.44
CA VAL A 70 38.01 -19.06 12.57
C VAL A 70 37.33 -18.85 11.21
N MET A 71 36.52 -19.80 10.76
CA MET A 71 35.88 -19.74 9.43
C MET A 71 35.08 -18.47 9.17
N LYS A 72 34.45 -17.89 10.19
CA LYS A 72 33.76 -16.59 10.07
C LYS A 72 34.71 -15.47 9.62
N GLN A 73 35.95 -15.46 10.13
CA GLN A 73 36.95 -14.47 9.73
C GLN A 73 37.51 -14.78 8.35
N VAL A 74 37.75 -16.06 8.03
CA VAL A 74 38.19 -16.50 6.69
C VAL A 74 37.24 -15.99 5.62
N TYR A 75 35.95 -16.29 5.75
CA TYR A 75 34.97 -15.88 4.75
C TYR A 75 34.83 -14.35 4.67
N ARG A 76 34.95 -13.61 5.77
CA ARG A 76 34.96 -12.13 5.74
C ARG A 76 36.12 -11.57 4.93
N LEU A 77 37.32 -12.15 5.09
CA LEU A 77 38.51 -11.73 4.34
C LEU A 77 38.35 -12.05 2.85
N ILE A 78 37.90 -13.26 2.52
CA ILE A 78 37.63 -13.68 1.14
C ILE A 78 36.57 -12.80 0.48
N GLN A 79 35.47 -12.52 1.18
CA GLN A 79 34.40 -11.66 0.70
C GLN A 79 34.88 -10.23 0.46
N ARG A 80 35.63 -9.65 1.39
CA ARG A 80 36.23 -8.32 1.22
C ARG A 80 37.16 -8.28 0.01
N TYR A 81 38.01 -9.30 -0.14
CA TYR A 81 38.89 -9.41 -1.31
C TYR A 81 38.08 -9.50 -2.62
N THR A 82 37.01 -10.28 -2.64
CA THR A 82 36.12 -10.42 -3.81
C THR A 82 35.48 -9.07 -4.19
N VAL A 83 35.11 -8.24 -3.21
CA VAL A 83 34.62 -6.87 -3.50
C VAL A 83 35.70 -6.03 -4.17
N LEU A 84 36.94 -6.08 -3.66
CA LEU A 84 38.07 -5.33 -4.22
C LEU A 84 38.43 -5.77 -5.64
N THR A 85 38.31 -7.07 -5.96
CA THR A 85 38.55 -7.57 -7.32
C THR A 85 37.46 -7.17 -8.31
N ASN A 86 36.25 -6.85 -7.82
CA ASN A 86 35.13 -6.42 -8.66
C ASN A 86 35.13 -4.90 -8.91
N CYS A 87 36.04 -4.14 -8.29
CA CYS A 87 36.20 -2.71 -8.53
C CYS A 87 36.59 -2.43 -9.98
N GLN A 88 36.05 -1.34 -10.54
CA GLN A 88 36.29 -0.95 -11.93
C GLN A 88 37.50 -0.02 -12.09
N SER A 89 38.02 0.53 -10.99
CA SER A 89 39.17 1.44 -10.99
C SER A 89 40.03 1.28 -9.74
N GLU A 90 41.31 1.64 -9.87
CA GLU A 90 42.25 1.67 -8.74
C GLU A 90 41.82 2.68 -7.66
N GLY A 91 41.21 3.80 -8.07
CA GLY A 91 40.65 4.78 -7.14
C GLY A 91 39.52 4.20 -6.28
N GLN A 92 38.62 3.41 -6.89
CA GLN A 92 37.56 2.72 -6.15
C GLN A 92 38.12 1.65 -5.21
N ARG A 93 39.15 0.92 -5.66
CA ARG A 93 39.84 -0.05 -4.81
C ARG A 93 40.45 0.61 -3.58
N GLN A 94 41.20 1.70 -3.78
CA GLN A 94 41.81 2.48 -2.70
C GLN A 94 40.76 3.01 -1.72
N LEU A 95 39.65 3.54 -2.24
CA LEU A 95 38.52 4.00 -1.43
C LEU A 95 38.03 2.90 -0.47
N ILE A 96 37.82 1.67 -0.99
CA ILE A 96 37.35 0.53 -0.17
C ILE A 96 38.42 0.06 0.81
N GLU A 97 39.70 0.12 0.43
CA GLU A 97 40.80 -0.23 1.32
C GLU A 97 40.91 0.71 2.52
N ASP A 98 40.60 2.00 2.32
CA ASP A 98 40.64 3.04 3.34
C ASP A 98 39.39 3.09 4.24
N LEU A 99 38.32 2.37 3.87
CA LEU A 99 37.10 2.29 4.67
C LEU A 99 37.37 1.70 6.07
N PRO A 100 36.61 2.12 7.09
CA PRO A 100 36.58 1.42 8.36
C PRO A 100 36.29 -0.07 8.15
N VAL A 101 37.07 -0.95 8.80
CA VAL A 101 36.98 -2.42 8.67
C VAL A 101 35.54 -2.93 8.86
N SER A 102 34.81 -2.35 9.81
CA SER A 102 33.41 -2.71 10.07
C SER A 102 32.48 -2.40 8.90
N LEU A 103 32.66 -1.26 8.24
CA LEU A 103 31.90 -0.89 7.05
C LEU A 103 32.30 -1.75 5.85
N ALA A 104 33.61 -1.93 5.62
CA ALA A 104 34.12 -2.80 4.55
C ALA A 104 33.57 -4.23 4.65
N TYR A 105 33.52 -4.81 5.85
CA TYR A 105 32.89 -6.12 6.06
C TYR A 105 31.37 -6.10 5.90
N THR A 106 30.72 -4.98 6.24
CA THR A 106 29.26 -4.85 6.09
C THR A 106 28.87 -4.90 4.61
N ILE A 107 29.57 -4.15 3.74
CA ILE A 107 29.29 -4.14 2.30
C ILE A 107 29.78 -5.38 1.55
N ALA A 108 30.74 -6.12 2.12
CA ALA A 108 31.25 -7.37 1.57
C ALA A 108 30.40 -8.59 1.95
N ALA A 109 29.58 -8.50 2.99
CA ALA A 109 28.70 -9.60 3.37
C ALA A 109 27.73 -9.93 2.21
N PRO A 110 27.44 -11.22 1.95
CA PRO A 110 26.47 -11.62 0.92
C PRO A 110 25.11 -10.95 1.12
N SER A 111 24.73 -10.77 2.38
CA SER A 111 23.47 -10.15 2.77
C SER A 111 23.35 -8.67 2.39
N ALA A 112 24.43 -8.03 1.95
CA ALA A 112 24.43 -6.63 1.51
C ALA A 112 23.71 -6.42 0.18
N GLU A 113 23.30 -7.50 -0.51
CA GLU A 113 22.60 -7.41 -1.80
C GLU A 113 21.19 -8.04 -1.77
N ASP A 114 20.74 -8.56 -0.63
CA ASP A 114 19.46 -9.28 -0.48
C ASP A 114 18.21 -8.45 -0.79
N SER A 115 18.32 -7.12 -0.77
CA SER A 115 17.19 -6.20 -0.92
C SER A 115 17.62 -4.95 -1.66
N GLU A 116 16.67 -4.30 -2.33
CA GLU A 116 16.88 -3.05 -3.07
C GLU A 116 17.50 -1.94 -2.20
N PRO A 117 17.01 -1.65 -0.97
CA PRO A 117 17.62 -0.67 -0.05
C PRO A 117 19.09 -0.95 0.26
N LYS A 118 19.44 -2.22 0.51
CA LYS A 118 20.82 -2.61 0.81
C LYS A 118 21.75 -2.45 -0.39
N ARG A 119 21.27 -2.76 -1.61
CA ARG A 119 22.05 -2.56 -2.85
C ARG A 119 22.35 -1.08 -3.08
N GLU A 120 21.37 -0.22 -2.87
CA GLU A 120 21.54 1.23 -2.99
C GLU A 120 22.49 1.77 -1.90
N ALA A 121 22.30 1.37 -0.64
CA ALA A 121 23.21 1.74 0.44
C ALA A 121 24.64 1.25 0.18
N LYS A 122 24.82 0.03 -0.37
CA LYS A 122 26.13 -0.48 -0.80
C LYS A 122 26.72 0.38 -1.92
N SER A 123 25.94 0.75 -2.92
CA SER A 123 26.39 1.63 -4.01
C SER A 123 26.91 2.97 -3.49
N ALA A 124 26.22 3.58 -2.51
CA ALA A 124 26.64 4.84 -1.89
C ALA A 124 27.97 4.73 -1.14
N VAL A 125 28.30 3.55 -0.57
CA VAL A 125 29.64 3.30 -0.01
C VAL A 125 30.67 3.18 -1.14
N LEU A 126 30.33 2.47 -2.21
CA LEU A 126 31.24 2.21 -3.33
C LEU A 126 31.52 3.44 -4.19
N SER A 127 30.65 4.46 -4.16
CA SER A 127 30.87 5.78 -4.76
C SER A 127 31.65 6.75 -3.86
N GLY A 128 31.73 6.45 -2.56
CA GLY A 128 32.37 7.30 -1.56
C GLY A 128 31.45 8.36 -0.94
N ASP A 129 30.15 8.33 -1.26
CA ASP A 129 29.15 9.26 -0.70
C ASP A 129 28.96 9.04 0.81
N ILE A 130 29.15 7.80 1.27
CA ILE A 130 29.14 7.45 2.69
C ILE A 130 30.41 6.69 3.06
N THR A 131 31.04 7.10 4.15
CA THR A 131 32.34 6.55 4.58
C THR A 131 32.29 5.97 5.99
N THR A 132 31.16 6.12 6.68
CA THR A 132 30.98 5.63 8.04
C THR A 132 29.86 4.60 8.14
N LEU A 133 29.99 3.68 9.09
CA LEU A 133 28.94 2.69 9.37
C LEU A 133 27.65 3.34 9.88
N ARG A 134 27.75 4.52 10.50
CA ARG A 134 26.60 5.28 10.98
C ARG A 134 25.77 5.79 9.81
N GLU A 135 26.39 6.50 8.87
CA GLU A 135 25.73 7.00 7.65
C GLU A 135 25.10 5.86 6.85
N TYR A 136 25.81 4.72 6.72
CA TYR A 136 25.27 3.52 6.08
C TYR A 136 23.96 3.05 6.72
N ARG A 137 23.90 2.98 8.07
CA ARG A 137 22.70 2.54 8.80
C ARG A 137 21.57 3.55 8.69
N GLU A 138 21.88 4.83 8.77
CA GLU A 138 20.90 5.92 8.63
C GLU A 138 20.28 5.91 7.22
N LEU A 139 21.11 5.78 6.18
CA LEU A 139 20.66 5.66 4.80
C LEU A 139 19.80 4.41 4.59
N LEU A 140 20.25 3.25 5.08
CA LEU A 140 19.51 2.01 4.95
C LEU A 140 18.13 2.10 5.62
N ALA A 141 18.05 2.66 6.83
CA ALA A 141 16.78 2.85 7.53
C ALA A 141 15.82 3.78 6.77
N LYS A 142 16.36 4.84 6.14
CA LYS A 142 15.57 5.75 5.30
C LYS A 142 15.01 5.03 4.08
N LEU A 143 15.84 4.27 3.37
CA LEU A 143 15.45 3.53 2.17
C LEU A 143 14.44 2.42 2.48
N ASP A 144 14.61 1.72 3.60
CA ASP A 144 13.65 0.72 4.06
C ASP A 144 12.28 1.37 4.36
N ALA A 145 12.27 2.51 5.06
CA ALA A 145 11.03 3.25 5.35
C ALA A 145 10.33 3.74 4.07
N GLU A 146 11.09 4.25 3.10
CA GLU A 146 10.57 4.68 1.81
C GLU A 146 10.00 3.51 1.01
N GLN A 147 10.69 2.36 0.98
CA GLN A 147 10.20 1.17 0.29
C GLN A 147 8.91 0.63 0.92
N ILE A 148 8.80 0.65 2.26
CA ILE A 148 7.57 0.27 2.97
C ILE A 148 6.43 1.23 2.63
N ALA A 149 6.70 2.54 2.65
CA ALA A 149 5.71 3.55 2.30
C ALA A 149 5.23 3.41 0.85
N ARG A 150 6.14 3.15 -0.09
CA ARG A 150 5.83 2.89 -1.50
C ARG A 150 4.93 1.67 -1.66
N LYS A 151 5.29 0.53 -1.05
CA LYS A 151 4.48 -0.69 -1.11
C LYS A 151 3.09 -0.50 -0.50
N LYS A 152 2.99 0.29 0.57
CA LYS A 152 1.69 0.63 1.16
C LYS A 152 0.85 1.48 0.20
N ALA A 153 1.44 2.51 -0.40
CA ALA A 153 0.75 3.35 -1.38
C ALA A 153 0.30 2.56 -2.63
N GLU A 154 1.13 1.63 -3.10
CA GLU A 154 0.79 0.70 -4.20
C GLU A 154 -0.40 -0.20 -3.82
N ALA A 155 -0.42 -0.74 -2.61
CA ALA A 155 -1.53 -1.57 -2.12
C ALA A 155 -2.82 -0.75 -1.96
N ASP A 156 -2.73 0.45 -1.37
CA ASP A 156 -3.87 1.36 -1.20
C ASP A 156 -4.46 1.77 -2.56
N TYR A 157 -3.59 2.01 -3.56
CA TYR A 157 -4.01 2.31 -4.93
C TYR A 157 -4.75 1.15 -5.59
N GLU A 158 -4.28 -0.08 -5.43
CA GLU A 158 -4.94 -1.25 -6.01
C GLU A 158 -6.31 -1.51 -5.36
N VAL A 159 -6.44 -1.28 -4.05
CA VAL A 159 -7.75 -1.32 -3.37
C VAL A 159 -8.68 -0.26 -3.93
N LEU A 160 -8.23 0.99 -4.06
CA LEU A 160 -9.04 2.07 -4.60
C LEU A 160 -9.47 1.81 -6.04
N ARG A 161 -8.57 1.25 -6.86
CA ARG A 161 -8.87 0.84 -8.22
C ARG A 161 -9.99 -0.20 -8.26
N GLY A 162 -9.92 -1.24 -7.42
CA GLY A 162 -10.97 -2.25 -7.33
C GLY A 162 -12.32 -1.69 -6.90
N ILE A 163 -12.33 -0.73 -5.96
CA ILE A 163 -13.56 -0.02 -5.56
C ILE A 163 -14.14 0.77 -6.73
N ILE A 164 -13.33 1.51 -7.48
CA ILE A 164 -13.79 2.30 -8.64
C ILE A 164 -14.37 1.38 -9.72
N GLU A 165 -13.72 0.25 -10.00
CA GLU A 165 -14.21 -0.74 -10.98
C GLU A 165 -15.56 -1.32 -10.55
N ALA A 166 -15.72 -1.69 -9.27
CA ALA A 166 -16.98 -2.18 -8.73
C ALA A 166 -18.11 -1.12 -8.75
N VAL A 167 -17.79 0.14 -8.40
CA VAL A 167 -18.75 1.25 -8.48
C VAL A 167 -19.19 1.47 -9.92
N ALA A 168 -18.26 1.48 -10.88
CA ALA A 168 -18.58 1.65 -12.29
C ALA A 168 -19.46 0.50 -12.84
N GLU A 169 -19.26 -0.73 -12.37
CA GLU A 169 -20.12 -1.87 -12.71
C GLU A 169 -21.54 -1.70 -12.14
N SER A 170 -21.65 -1.34 -10.86
CA SER A 170 -22.95 -1.08 -10.23
C SER A 170 -23.72 0.07 -10.91
N GLU A 171 -23.03 1.13 -11.36
CA GLU A 171 -23.66 2.24 -12.08
C GLU A 171 -24.22 1.79 -13.43
N ARG A 172 -23.52 0.89 -14.13
CA ARG A 172 -24.01 0.31 -15.40
C ARG A 172 -25.24 -0.55 -15.18
N GLU A 173 -25.24 -1.37 -14.14
CA GLU A 173 -26.38 -2.22 -13.78
C GLU A 173 -27.62 -1.36 -13.47
N VAL A 174 -27.47 -0.32 -12.64
CA VAL A 174 -28.55 0.62 -12.33
C VAL A 174 -29.06 1.35 -13.59
N LYS A 175 -28.16 1.78 -14.49
CA LYS A 175 -28.57 2.41 -15.76
C LYS A 175 -29.35 1.43 -16.64
N PHE A 176 -28.90 0.18 -16.74
CA PHE A 176 -29.57 -0.84 -17.52
C PHE A 176 -30.97 -1.15 -16.96
N GLU A 177 -31.12 -1.28 -15.64
CA GLU A 177 -32.43 -1.44 -15.01
C GLU A 177 -33.34 -0.24 -15.25
N LEU A 178 -32.81 0.98 -15.16
CA LEU A 178 -33.58 2.20 -15.43
C LEU A 178 -34.05 2.27 -16.89
N GLU A 179 -33.21 1.91 -17.85
CA GLU A 179 -33.56 1.83 -19.27
C GLU A 179 -34.60 0.74 -19.52
N ALA A 180 -34.45 -0.43 -18.92
CA ALA A 180 -35.43 -1.51 -19.00
C ALA A 180 -36.80 -1.08 -18.44
N LEU A 181 -36.83 -0.31 -17.34
CA LEU A 181 -38.06 0.26 -16.78
C LEU A 181 -38.69 1.31 -17.71
N ARG A 182 -37.87 2.14 -18.38
CA ARG A 182 -38.35 3.13 -19.37
C ARG A 182 -38.86 2.49 -20.66
N ALA A 183 -38.27 1.35 -21.06
CA ALA A 183 -38.64 0.60 -22.25
C ALA A 183 -39.81 -0.36 -22.02
N ARG A 184 -40.25 -0.58 -20.77
CA ARG A 184 -41.54 -1.22 -20.54
C ARG A 184 -42.60 -0.39 -21.25
N PRO A 185 -43.45 -1.00 -22.08
CA PRO A 185 -44.60 -0.28 -22.61
C PRO A 185 -45.35 0.30 -21.41
N SER A 186 -45.63 1.60 -21.45
CA SER A 186 -46.74 2.15 -20.68
C SER A 186 -47.92 1.18 -20.88
N PRO A 187 -48.71 0.84 -19.85
CA PRO A 187 -49.97 0.15 -20.05
C PRO A 187 -50.83 1.00 -20.99
N ASP A 188 -50.65 0.72 -22.27
CA ASP A 188 -51.17 1.31 -23.50
C ASP A 188 -51.47 2.82 -23.51
N ASP A 189 -50.97 3.45 -24.58
CA ASP A 189 -51.66 4.52 -25.31
C ASP A 189 -52.95 3.97 -26.00
N GLY A 190 -53.53 2.94 -25.40
CA GLY A 190 -54.90 2.58 -25.54
C GLY A 190 -55.61 3.68 -24.82
N VAL A 191 -56.27 4.51 -25.60
CA VAL A 191 -57.54 5.06 -25.19
C VAL A 191 -58.37 3.89 -24.62
N TYR A 192 -58.21 3.61 -23.32
CA TYR A 192 -59.29 3.11 -22.49
C TYR A 192 -60.25 4.29 -22.47
N ARG A 193 -60.98 4.40 -23.56
CA ARG A 193 -62.31 4.95 -23.55
C ARG A 193 -63.04 4.03 -22.59
N ILE A 194 -63.05 4.45 -21.32
CA ILE A 194 -63.83 3.78 -20.30
C ILE A 194 -65.29 4.10 -20.65
N ASP A 195 -65.80 3.37 -21.64
CA ASP A 195 -67.11 3.63 -22.25
C ASP A 195 -68.18 2.77 -21.56
N THR A 196 -67.82 1.94 -20.57
CA THR A 196 -68.77 1.15 -19.79
C THR A 196 -68.49 1.14 -18.29
N SER A 197 -69.56 1.32 -17.52
CA SER A 197 -69.58 1.46 -16.05
C SER A 197 -68.94 0.29 -15.28
N THR A 198 -68.80 -0.89 -15.90
CA THR A 198 -68.34 -2.13 -15.26
C THR A 198 -66.81 -2.20 -15.13
N GLU A 199 -66.06 -1.59 -16.06
CA GLU A 199 -64.58 -1.60 -16.05
C GLU A 199 -64.00 -0.51 -15.12
N VAL A 200 -64.72 0.62 -14.95
CA VAL A 200 -64.42 1.63 -13.91
C VAL A 200 -64.43 0.98 -12.53
N ASP A 201 -65.45 0.16 -12.27
CA ASP A 201 -65.70 -0.45 -10.96
C ASP A 201 -64.64 -1.52 -10.62
N GLY A 202 -64.22 -2.31 -11.62
CA GLY A 202 -63.13 -3.29 -11.46
C GLY A 202 -61.78 -2.64 -11.19
N SER A 203 -61.44 -1.59 -11.92
CA SER A 203 -60.16 -0.86 -11.74
C SER A 203 -60.14 -0.06 -10.44
N ALA A 204 -61.25 0.55 -10.06
CA ALA A 204 -61.42 1.22 -8.77
C ALA A 204 -61.32 0.23 -7.60
N THR A 205 -61.87 -0.99 -7.76
CA THR A 205 -61.78 -2.05 -6.75
C THR A 205 -60.35 -2.56 -6.59
N LEU A 206 -59.61 -2.75 -7.69
CA LEU A 206 -58.21 -3.16 -7.65
C LEU A 206 -57.34 -2.09 -6.98
N PHE A 207 -57.47 -0.83 -7.41
CA PHE A 207 -56.77 0.30 -6.79
C PHE A 207 -57.08 0.42 -5.29
N SER A 208 -58.35 0.29 -4.90
CA SER A 208 -58.78 0.30 -3.50
C SER A 208 -58.16 -0.84 -2.68
N THR A 209 -58.01 -2.02 -3.29
CA THR A 209 -57.37 -3.18 -2.67
C THR A 209 -55.88 -2.94 -2.46
N ASP A 210 -55.18 -2.47 -3.49
CA ASP A 210 -53.75 -2.18 -3.43
C ASP A 210 -53.42 -1.06 -2.43
N VAL A 211 -54.23 0.01 -2.40
CA VAL A 211 -54.11 1.07 -1.39
C VAL A 211 -54.33 0.52 0.01
N ARG A 212 -55.32 -0.36 0.20
CA ARG A 212 -55.59 -0.99 1.50
C ARG A 212 -54.42 -1.84 1.97
N ASP A 213 -53.82 -2.62 1.09
CA ASP A 213 -52.70 -3.49 1.43
C ASP A 213 -51.39 -2.71 1.63
N PHE A 214 -51.16 -1.65 0.86
CA PHE A 214 -50.11 -0.67 1.12
C PHE A 214 -50.25 -0.07 2.52
N VAL A 215 -51.44 0.43 2.87
CA VAL A 215 -51.69 1.03 4.20
C VAL A 215 -51.46 0.02 5.32
N LYS A 216 -51.91 -1.23 5.16
CA LYS A 216 -51.65 -2.30 6.14
C LYS A 216 -50.16 -2.59 6.28
N ARG A 217 -49.44 -2.73 5.16
CA ARG A 217 -48.01 -3.06 5.13
C ARG A 217 -47.18 -2.02 5.88
N TYR A 218 -47.55 -0.75 5.79
CA TYR A 218 -46.82 0.36 6.40
C TYR A 218 -47.50 0.95 7.64
N ALA A 219 -48.56 0.32 8.17
CA ALA A 219 -49.28 0.78 9.35
C ALA A 219 -48.40 0.87 10.60
N PHE A 220 -47.35 0.04 10.65
CA PHE A 220 -46.39 0.02 11.76
C PHE A 220 -45.72 1.38 11.96
N LEU A 221 -45.44 2.13 10.88
CA LEU A 221 -44.77 3.44 10.93
C LEU A 221 -45.47 4.48 11.83
N ARG A 222 -46.76 4.30 12.12
CA ARG A 222 -47.53 5.16 13.03
C ARG A 222 -47.12 5.04 14.50
N HIS A 223 -46.38 3.98 14.87
CA HIS A 223 -46.03 3.66 16.25
C HIS A 223 -44.53 3.90 16.54
N TYR A 224 -43.75 4.32 15.54
CA TYR A 224 -42.31 4.55 15.62
C TYR A 224 -41.94 6.00 16.01
N GLU A 225 -42.84 6.74 16.67
CA GLU A 225 -42.61 8.16 17.01
C GLU A 225 -41.34 8.39 17.84
N ILE A 226 -40.95 7.42 18.67
CA ILE A 226 -39.76 7.50 19.53
C ILE A 226 -38.48 7.15 18.73
N GLU A 227 -38.53 6.16 17.84
CA GLU A 227 -37.35 5.72 17.06
C GLU A 227 -36.95 6.72 15.96
N PHE A 228 -37.92 7.47 15.40
CA PHE A 228 -37.63 8.57 14.48
C PHE A 228 -36.88 9.74 15.14
N ARG A 229 -36.93 9.89 16.47
CA ARG A 229 -36.13 10.90 17.19
C ARG A 229 -34.67 10.48 17.37
N THR A 230 -34.35 9.20 17.13
CA THR A 230 -33.02 8.61 17.32
C THR A 230 -32.34 8.16 16.02
N ILE A 231 -33.05 8.21 14.89
CA ILE A 231 -32.51 7.93 13.55
C ILE A 231 -31.51 9.03 13.12
N ASN A 232 -30.48 8.65 12.36
CA ASN A 232 -29.52 9.62 11.80
C ASN A 232 -30.20 10.53 10.75
N GLN A 233 -29.61 11.70 10.48
CA GLN A 233 -30.22 12.70 9.59
C GLN A 233 -30.43 12.20 8.15
N GLU A 234 -29.60 11.28 7.68
CA GLU A 234 -29.62 10.76 6.31
C GLU A 234 -30.83 9.84 6.08
N SER A 235 -31.06 8.85 6.96
CA SER A 235 -32.22 7.99 6.86
C SER A 235 -33.53 8.77 7.07
N ALA A 236 -33.54 9.79 7.95
CA ALA A 236 -34.69 10.66 8.10
C ALA A 236 -35.03 11.42 6.79
N ALA A 237 -34.02 11.91 6.07
CA ALA A 237 -34.21 12.64 4.82
C ALA A 237 -34.83 11.75 3.73
N GLU A 238 -34.40 10.49 3.62
CA GLU A 238 -34.97 9.52 2.69
C GLU A 238 -36.46 9.27 2.96
N TYR A 239 -36.84 9.11 4.24
CA TYR A 239 -38.24 8.96 4.63
C TYR A 239 -39.10 10.17 4.27
N TYR A 240 -38.61 11.39 4.54
CA TYR A 240 -39.34 12.61 4.19
C TYR A 240 -39.51 12.76 2.68
N SER A 241 -38.46 12.48 1.90
CA SER A 241 -38.51 12.53 0.44
C SER A 241 -39.54 11.55 -0.14
N ALA A 242 -39.58 10.31 0.36
CA ALA A 242 -40.55 9.31 -0.06
C ALA A 242 -42.00 9.71 0.26
N LEU A 243 -42.25 10.28 1.45
CA LEU A 243 -43.58 10.75 1.84
C LEU A 243 -44.04 11.96 1.02
N GLU A 244 -43.13 12.87 0.68
CA GLU A 244 -43.43 14.01 -0.18
C GLU A 244 -43.77 13.58 -1.62
N GLY A 245 -43.02 12.63 -2.17
CA GLY A 245 -43.32 12.02 -3.47
C GLY A 245 -44.71 11.39 -3.50
N LEU A 246 -45.05 10.60 -2.46
CA LEU A 246 -46.38 9.99 -2.34
C LEU A 246 -47.50 11.03 -2.26
N ARG A 247 -47.28 12.12 -1.49
CA ARG A 247 -48.24 13.23 -1.39
C ARG A 247 -48.46 13.92 -2.73
N SER A 248 -47.39 14.18 -3.49
CA SER A 248 -47.49 14.81 -4.81
C SER A 248 -48.33 13.96 -5.76
N PHE A 249 -48.02 12.66 -5.82
CA PHE A 249 -48.74 11.70 -6.65
C PHE A 249 -50.24 11.63 -6.33
N VAL A 250 -50.60 11.57 -5.04
CA VAL A 250 -52.01 11.57 -4.61
C VAL A 250 -52.71 12.87 -5.01
N ASN A 251 -52.05 14.02 -4.86
CA ASN A 251 -52.62 15.31 -5.24
C ASN A 251 -52.86 15.41 -6.76
N GLU A 252 -51.98 14.84 -7.57
CA GLU A 252 -52.15 14.77 -9.02
C GLU A 252 -53.36 13.92 -9.42
N ILE A 253 -53.51 12.73 -8.81
CA ILE A 253 -54.70 11.88 -9.02
C ILE A 253 -55.98 12.62 -8.61
N GLN A 254 -55.97 13.30 -7.46
CA GLN A 254 -57.13 14.06 -6.98
C GLN A 254 -57.53 15.17 -7.96
N ARG A 255 -56.55 15.88 -8.54
CA ARG A 255 -56.83 16.89 -9.57
C ARG A 255 -57.55 16.27 -10.76
N VAL A 256 -57.06 15.15 -11.29
CA VAL A 256 -57.69 14.44 -12.42
C VAL A 256 -59.13 14.04 -12.10
N LEU A 257 -59.40 13.52 -10.89
CA LEU A 257 -60.75 13.13 -10.46
C LEU A 257 -61.69 14.33 -10.23
N SER A 258 -61.17 15.46 -9.78
CA SER A 258 -61.99 16.68 -9.59
C SER A 258 -62.34 17.39 -10.92
N PHE A 259 -61.52 17.21 -11.96
CA PHE A 259 -61.81 17.70 -13.32
C PHE A 259 -62.90 16.88 -14.03
N SER A 260 -63.12 15.62 -13.66
CA SER A 260 -64.18 14.79 -14.25
C SER A 260 -65.57 15.09 -13.65
N GLN A 261 -65.67 15.51 -12.39
CA GLN A 261 -66.96 15.83 -11.76
C GLN A 261 -67.60 17.14 -12.23
N THR A 262 -66.84 18.07 -12.82
CA THR A 262 -67.39 19.35 -13.31
C THR A 262 -68.13 19.22 -14.64
N LYS A 263 -68.05 18.09 -15.35
CA LYS A 263 -68.72 17.88 -16.65
C LYS A 263 -70.15 17.35 -16.58
N ASP A 264 -70.61 16.83 -15.45
CA ASP A 264 -71.97 16.24 -15.31
C ASP A 264 -73.02 17.24 -14.76
N GLY A 265 -72.70 18.53 -14.69
CA GLY A 265 -73.53 19.56 -14.05
C GLY A 265 -74.31 20.50 -14.99
N ILE A 266 -74.67 20.10 -16.21
CA ILE A 266 -75.60 20.87 -17.07
C ILE A 266 -76.79 19.99 -17.44
N ILE A 267 -77.78 19.94 -16.55
CA ILE A 267 -79.16 19.56 -16.90
C ILE A 267 -79.84 20.84 -17.38
N ILE A 268 -80.12 20.94 -18.69
CA ILE A 268 -81.10 21.89 -19.21
C ILE A 268 -82.46 21.21 -19.05
N ASP A 269 -83.30 21.72 -18.15
CA ASP A 269 -84.72 21.36 -18.08
C ASP A 269 -85.54 22.47 -18.77
N MET A 270 -86.32 22.03 -19.77
CA MET A 270 -87.34 22.68 -20.62
C MET A 270 -87.13 24.10 -21.16
#